data_AF-A0A524PQZ3-F1
#
_entry.id   AF-A0A524PQZ3-F1
#
_cell.length_a   1.000
_cell.length_b   1.000
_cell.length_c   1.000
_cell.angle_alpha   90.00
_cell.angle_beta   90.00
_cell.angle_gamma   90.00
#
_symmetry.space_group_name_H-M   'P 1'
#
loop_
_entity.id
_entity.type
_entity.pdbx_description
1 polymer ?
#
loop_
_entity_poly.entity_id
_entity_poly.type
_entity_poly.pdbx_seq_one_letter_code
_entity_poly.pdbx_strand_id
1 'polypeptide(L)'
;MEIIVLIAAMVVVGLVMGYVAGLIWKIDRPMDVQGTYIVGVITAIVVGLLDWYVIPAMGFSETLKYIGVALEPALAVPIVLWVIKKAKSQ
;
A
#
# COMPACT_ATOMS: atom_id res chain seq x y z
N MET A 1 17.11 11.56 6.49
CA MET A 1 17.45 10.12 6.46
C MET A 1 16.23 9.25 6.71
N GLU A 2 15.46 9.50 7.77
CA GLU A 2 14.27 8.71 8.12
C GLU A 2 13.21 8.63 7.01
N ILE A 3 12.87 9.77 6.37
CA ILE A 3 11.86 9.77 5.30
C ILE A 3 12.30 8.96 4.06
N ILE A 4 13.60 8.92 3.76
CA ILE A 4 14.13 8.16 2.63
C ILE A 4 14.02 6.66 2.92
N VAL A 5 14.33 6.26 4.15
CA VAL A 5 14.18 4.87 4.62
C VAL A 5 12.71 4.46 4.61
N LEU A 6 11.80 5.36 5.03
CA LEU A 6 10.35 5.13 4.96
C LEU A 6 9.91 4.89 3.50
N ILE A 7 10.27 5.79 2.58
CA ILE A 7 9.89 5.66 1.17
C ILE A 7 10.45 4.35 0.58
N ALA A 8 11.71 4.03 0.86
CA ALA A 8 12.31 2.77 0.41
C ALA A 8 11.55 1.55 0.97
N ALA A 9 11.19 1.56 2.25
CA ALA A 9 10.37 0.52 2.86
C ALA A 9 9.00 0.41 2.19
N MET A 10 8.33 1.53 1.90
CA MET A 10 7.03 1.55 1.23
C MET A 10 7.10 1.02 -0.21
N VAL A 11 8.19 1.30 -0.93
CA VAL A 11 8.42 0.68 -2.25
C VAL A 11 8.50 -0.83 -2.12
N VAL A 12 9.27 -1.35 -1.17
CA VAL A 12 9.38 -2.80 -0.93
C VAL A 12 8.03 -3.40 -0.56
N VAL A 13 7.29 -2.79 0.38
CA VAL A 13 5.95 -3.23 0.77
C VAL A 13 4.99 -3.22 -0.43
N GLY A 14 4.98 -2.16 -1.22
CA GLY A 14 4.13 -2.05 -2.40
C GLY A 14 4.44 -3.09 -3.48
N LEU A 15 5.72 -3.43 -3.68
CA LEU A 15 6.13 -4.51 -4.58
C LEU A 15 5.70 -5.88 -4.05
N VAL A 16 5.94 -6.16 -2.77
CA VAL A 16 5.54 -7.42 -2.13
C VAL A 16 4.03 -7.59 -2.19
N MET A 17 3.26 -6.56 -1.83
CA MET A 17 1.81 -6.64 -1.83
C MET A 17 1.22 -6.61 -3.23
N GLY A 18 1.86 -5.94 -4.19
CA GLY A 18 1.52 -6.06 -5.61
C GLY A 18 1.71 -7.49 -6.13
N TYR A 19 2.77 -8.19 -5.70
CA TYR A 19 2.98 -9.60 -6.01
C TYR A 19 1.89 -10.47 -5.38
N VAL A 20 1.61 -10.30 -4.08
CA VAL A 20 0.56 -11.02 -3.36
C VAL A 20 -0.81 -10.81 -4.01
N ALA A 21 -1.16 -9.57 -4.34
CA ALA A 21 -2.37 -9.24 -5.10
C ALA A 21 -2.43 -9.95 -6.45
N GLY A 22 -1.31 -9.98 -7.17
CA GLY A 22 -1.17 -10.73 -8.42
C GLY A 22 -1.36 -12.24 -8.26
N LEU A 23 -1.09 -12.80 -7.08
CA LEU A 23 -1.39 -14.19 -6.72
C LEU A 23 -2.86 -14.41 -6.37
N ILE A 24 -3.47 -13.47 -5.64
CA ILE A 24 -4.89 -13.53 -5.25
C ILE A 24 -5.80 -13.47 -6.49
N TRP A 25 -5.49 -12.58 -7.43
CA TRP A 25 -6.33 -12.34 -8.62
C TRP A 25 -5.77 -12.92 -9.92
N LYS A 26 -5.03 -14.05 -9.88
CA LYS A 26 -4.38 -14.64 -11.08
C LYS A 26 -5.31 -14.82 -12.30
N ILE A 27 -6.55 -15.24 -12.07
CA ILE A 27 -7.51 -15.59 -13.14
C ILE A 27 -8.22 -14.35 -13.69
N ASP A 28 -8.51 -13.39 -12.82
CA ASP A 28 -9.33 -12.22 -13.13
C ASP A 28 -8.65 -10.98 -12.55
N ARG A 29 -7.52 -10.62 -13.18
CA ARG A 29 -6.66 -9.54 -12.74
C ARG A 29 -7.33 -8.20 -13.01
N PRO A 30 -7.29 -7.25 -12.05
CA PRO A 30 -7.78 -5.89 -12.30
C PRO A 30 -7.01 -5.17 -13.43
N MET A 31 -5.74 -5.55 -13.60
CA MET A 31 -4.78 -4.87 -14.47
C MET A 31 -3.69 -5.82 -14.93
N ASP A 32 -2.89 -5.37 -15.89
CA ASP A 32 -1.64 -6.02 -16.23
C ASP A 32 -0.68 -6.08 -15.03
N VAL A 33 0.30 -6.98 -15.12
CA VAL A 33 1.28 -7.23 -14.07
C VAL A 33 2.02 -5.95 -13.68
N GLN A 34 2.53 -5.21 -14.66
CA GLN A 34 3.25 -3.96 -14.42
C GLN A 34 2.37 -2.92 -13.72
N GLY A 35 1.12 -2.76 -14.17
CA GLY A 35 0.20 -1.80 -13.57
C GLY A 35 -0.16 -2.15 -12.12
N THR A 36 -0.28 -3.45 -11.81
CA THR A 36 -0.54 -3.93 -10.44
C THR A 36 0.60 -3.55 -9.48
N TYR A 37 1.86 -3.67 -9.92
CA TYR A 37 3.01 -3.25 -9.12
C TYR A 37 3.10 -1.74 -8.96
N ILE A 38 2.89 -0.98 -10.05
CA ILE A 38 2.94 0.49 -10.01
C ILE A 38 1.89 1.02 -9.04
N VAL A 39 0.64 0.56 -9.16
CA VAL A 39 -0.43 0.95 -8.23
C VAL A 39 -0.10 0.52 -6.81
N GLY A 40 0.41 -0.71 -6.60
CA GLY A 40 0.82 -1.16 -5.28
C GLY A 40 1.88 -0.28 -4.63
N VAL A 41 2.91 0.13 -5.38
CA VAL A 41 3.95 1.04 -4.88
C VAL A 41 3.39 2.43 -4.56
N ILE A 42 2.60 3.00 -5.47
CA ILE A 42 2.01 4.34 -5.25
C ILE A 42 1.09 4.31 -4.04
N THR A 43 0.20 3.32 -3.93
CA THR A 43 -0.70 3.15 -2.79
C THR A 43 0.07 3.01 -1.49
N ALA A 44 1.09 2.14 -1.44
CA ALA A 44 1.87 1.95 -0.23
C ALA A 44 2.59 3.23 0.21
N ILE A 45 3.17 3.98 -0.74
CA ILE A 45 3.83 5.27 -0.44
C ILE A 45 2.82 6.29 0.09
N VAL A 46 1.68 6.45 -0.58
CA VAL A 46 0.67 7.42 -0.19
C VAL A 46 0.13 7.13 1.21
N VAL A 47 -0.25 5.87 1.47
CA VAL A 47 -0.79 5.48 2.79
C VAL A 47 0.29 5.56 3.87
N GLY A 48 1.50 5.06 3.61
CA GLY A 48 2.58 5.12 4.60
C GLY A 48 3.00 6.54 4.95
N LEU A 49 2.94 7.48 3.99
CA LEU A 49 3.15 8.90 4.26
C LEU A 49 1.99 9.51 5.04
N LEU A 50 0.74 9.14 4.73
CA LEU A 50 -0.41 9.57 5.52
C LEU A 50 -0.24 9.13 6.98
N ASP A 51 0.08 7.87 7.23
CA ASP A 51 0.24 7.36 8.59
C ASP A 51 1.38 8.04 9.34
N TRP A 52 2.49 8.30 8.63
CA TRP A 52 3.66 8.96 9.20
C TRP A 52 3.36 10.36 9.75
N TYR A 53 2.43 11.10 9.11
CA TYR A 53 2.09 12.47 9.51
C TYR A 53 0.77 12.57 10.27
N VAL A 54 -0.25 11.81 9.87
CA VAL A 54 -1.61 11.90 10.39
C VAL A 54 -1.73 11.21 11.75
N ILE A 55 -1.08 10.06 11.97
CA ILE A 55 -1.15 9.36 13.28
C ILE A 55 -0.60 10.23 14.41
N PRO A 56 0.60 10.86 14.28
CA PRO A 56 1.08 11.79 15.30
C PRO A 56 0.20 13.04 15.43
N ALA A 57 -0.33 13.57 14.32
CA ALA A 57 -1.20 14.75 14.35
C ALA A 57 -2.52 14.50 15.09
N MET A 58 -3.00 13.25 15.14
CA MET A 58 -4.15 12.82 15.93
C MET A 58 -3.84 12.65 17.44
N GLY A 59 -2.58 12.83 17.85
CA GLY A 59 -2.15 12.69 19.25
C GLY A 59 -1.88 11.25 19.70
N PHE A 60 -1.72 10.32 18.76
CA PHE A 60 -1.40 8.93 19.07
C PHE A 60 0.09 8.74 19.41
N SER A 61 0.40 7.59 20.01
CA SER A 61 1.76 7.24 20.40
C SER A 61 2.65 6.88 19.20
N GLU A 62 3.96 7.06 19.37
CA GLU A 62 4.98 6.64 18.41
C GLU A 62 4.88 5.15 18.06
N THR A 63 4.57 4.29 19.03
CA THR A 63 4.36 2.86 18.80
C THR A 63 3.20 2.63 17.82
N LEU A 64 2.10 3.36 17.98
CA LEU A 64 0.94 3.22 17.09
C LEU A 64 1.25 3.72 15.68
N LYS A 65 2.04 4.80 15.57
CA LYS A 65 2.56 5.27 14.26
C LYS A 65 3.30 4.16 13.53
N TYR A 66 4.27 3.51 14.17
CA TYR A 66 5.05 2.46 13.50
C TYR A 66 4.21 1.24 13.13
N ILE A 67 3.22 0.89 13.95
CA ILE A 67 2.28 -0.19 13.63
C ILE A 67 1.42 0.19 12.41
N GLY A 68 0.85 1.39 12.39
CA GLY A 68 0.04 1.89 11.27
C GLY A 68 0.84 1.90 9.98
N VAL A 69 1.99 2.57 9.98
CA VAL A 69 2.91 2.65 8.83
C VAL A 69 3.34 1.28 8.30
N ALA A 70 3.43 0.25 9.16
CA ALA A 70 3.80 -1.09 8.72
C ALA A 70 2.61 -1.89 8.15
N LEU A 71 1.42 -1.76 8.73
CA LEU A 71 0.28 -2.62 8.42
C LEU A 71 -0.71 -1.99 7.43
N GLU A 72 -1.02 -0.71 7.56
CA GLU A 72 -2.02 -0.05 6.74
C GLU A 72 -1.62 0.01 5.27
N PRO A 73 -0.38 0.36 4.89
CA PRO A 73 0.05 0.30 3.49
C PRO A 73 -0.05 -1.12 2.91
N ALA A 74 0.31 -2.13 3.72
CA ALA A 74 0.28 -3.51 3.28
C ALA A 74 -1.15 -3.99 2.98
N LEU A 75 -2.12 -3.58 3.79
CA LEU A 75 -3.53 -3.91 3.60
C LEU A 75 -4.19 -3.03 2.53
N ALA A 76 -3.80 -1.76 2.42
CA ALA A 76 -4.38 -0.81 1.48
C ALA A 76 -4.11 -1.21 0.03
N VAL A 77 -2.92 -1.74 -0.29
CA VAL A 77 -2.57 -2.16 -1.66
C VAL A 77 -3.57 -3.17 -2.25
N PRO A 78 -3.83 -4.34 -1.64
CA PRO A 78 -4.83 -5.27 -2.18
C PRO A 78 -6.24 -4.66 -2.16
N ILE A 79 -6.61 -3.86 -1.16
CA ILE A 79 -7.94 -3.21 -1.13
C ILE A 79 -8.12 -2.27 -2.32
N VAL A 80 -7.14 -1.41 -2.61
CA VAL A 80 -7.21 -0.47 -3.73
C VAL A 80 -7.28 -1.22 -5.06
N LEU A 81 -6.47 -2.26 -5.24
CA LEU A 81 -6.51 -3.10 -6.42
C LEU A 81 -7.86 -3.81 -6.59
N TRP A 82 -8.48 -4.24 -5.47
CA TRP A 82 -9.83 -4.80 -5.48
C TRP A 82 -10.89 -3.76 -5.85
N VAL A 83 -10.79 -2.52 -5.35
CA VAL A 83 -11.69 -1.43 -5.74
C VAL A 83 -11.58 -1.14 -7.24
N ILE A 84 -10.36 -1.06 -7.77
CA ILE A 84 -10.11 -0.88 -9.21
C ILE A 84 -10.73 -2.02 -10.01
N LYS A 85 -10.56 -3.26 -9.53
CA LYS A 85 -11.19 -4.44 -10.13
C LYS A 85 -12.70 -4.24 -10.21
N LYS A 86 -13.33 -3.93 -9.07
CA LYS A 86 -14.78 -3.84 -8.95
C LYS A 86 -15.35 -2.73 -9.81
N ALA A 87 -14.65 -1.61 -9.93
CA ALA A 87 -15.04 -0.48 -10.77
C ALA A 87 -14.96 -0.81 -12.28
N LYS A 88 -14.02 -1.66 -12.70
CA LYS A 88 -13.92 -2.12 -14.10
C LYS A 88 -14.94 -3.19 -14.49
N SER A 89 -15.48 -3.93 -13.52
CA SER A 89 -16.50 -4.96 -13.76
C SER A 89 -17.93 -4.40 -13.86
N GLN A 90 -18.10 -3.07 -13.74
CA GLN A 90 -19.36 -2.36 -14.02
C GLN A 90 -19.31 -1.75 -15.41
#